data_AF-G3RQ88-F1
#
_entry.id   AF-G3RQ88-F1
#
_cell.length_a   1.000
_cell.length_b   1.000
_cell.length_c   1.000
_cell.angle_alpha   90.00
_cell.angle_beta   90.00
_cell.angle_gamma   90.00
#
_symmetry.space_group_name_H-M   'P 1'
#
loop_
_entity.id
_entity.type
_entity.pdbx_description
1 polymer ?
#
loop_
_entity_poly.entity_id
_entity_poly.type
_entity_poly.pdbx_seq_one_letter_code
_entity_poly.pdbx_strand_id
1 'polypeptide(L)'
;HSKGIMHRDVKPHNVMIDHQQKKLRLIDWGLAEFYHPAQEYNVRVASRYFKGPELLVDYQMYDYSLDMWSLGCMLASMIFRREPFFHGQDNYDQLVRIAKVLGTEELYGYLKKYHIDLDPHFNDILGQHSRKRWENFIHSENRHLVSPEALDLLDKLLRYDHQQRLTAKEAMEHPYFCESPGTVFRE
;
A
#
# COMPACT_ATOMS: atom_id res chain seq x y z
N HIS A 1 12.61 -7.86 -4.86
CA HIS A 1 12.67 -8.59 -3.57
C HIS A 1 13.57 -9.83 -3.61
N SER A 2 13.33 -10.85 -4.45
CA SER A 2 14.16 -12.09 -4.46
C SER A 2 15.66 -11.90 -4.75
N LYS A 3 16.05 -10.74 -5.27
CA LYS A 3 17.45 -10.32 -5.47
C LYS A 3 18.02 -9.50 -4.30
N GLY A 4 17.34 -9.50 -3.15
CA GLY A 4 17.77 -8.77 -1.96
C GLY A 4 17.52 -7.26 -2.02
N ILE A 5 16.70 -6.76 -2.95
CA ILE A 5 16.51 -5.30 -3.18
C ILE A 5 15.03 -4.92 -2.93
N MET A 6 14.84 -3.82 -2.19
CA MET A 6 13.60 -3.05 -2.01
C MET A 6 13.60 -1.85 -2.94
N HIS A 7 12.48 -1.52 -3.59
CA HIS A 7 12.42 -0.36 -4.50
C HIS A 7 12.25 0.96 -3.75
N ARG A 8 11.43 0.98 -2.68
CA ARG A 8 11.17 2.11 -1.77
C ARG A 8 10.57 3.38 -2.40
N ASP A 9 10.18 3.36 -3.66
CA ASP A 9 9.44 4.43 -4.34
C ASP A 9 8.52 3.90 -5.45
N VAL A 10 7.78 2.82 -5.16
CA VAL A 10 6.78 2.28 -6.09
C VAL A 10 5.59 3.25 -6.17
N LYS A 11 5.31 3.78 -7.36
CA LYS A 11 4.23 4.73 -7.63
C LYS A 11 3.92 4.76 -9.13
N PRO A 12 2.76 5.30 -9.58
CA PRO A 12 2.39 5.31 -10.99
C PRO A 12 3.44 5.95 -11.90
N HIS A 13 4.08 7.03 -11.46
CA HIS A 13 5.13 7.74 -12.21
C HIS A 13 6.38 6.89 -12.49
N ASN A 14 6.64 5.86 -11.67
CA ASN A 14 7.78 4.97 -11.81
C ASN A 14 7.41 3.66 -12.55
N VAL A 15 6.21 3.57 -13.10
CA VAL A 15 5.74 2.43 -13.89
C VAL A 15 5.49 2.88 -15.33
N MET A 16 6.41 2.55 -16.21
CA MET A 16 6.29 2.85 -17.65
C MET A 16 5.48 1.74 -18.33
N ILE A 17 4.45 2.14 -19.08
CA ILE A 17 3.54 1.23 -19.76
C ILE A 17 3.49 1.57 -21.25
N ASP A 18 3.88 0.62 -22.09
CA ASP A 18 3.50 0.60 -23.50
C ASP A 18 2.19 -0.17 -23.62
N HIS A 19 1.08 0.57 -23.73
CA HIS A 19 -0.26 -0.02 -23.80
C HIS A 19 -0.48 -0.82 -25.10
N GLN A 20 0.13 -0.41 -26.21
CA GLN A 20 -0.03 -1.10 -27.49
C GLN A 20 0.68 -2.45 -27.47
N GLN A 21 1.89 -2.51 -26.91
CA GLN A 21 2.67 -3.74 -26.80
C GLN A 21 2.38 -4.56 -25.54
N LYS A 22 1.51 -4.06 -24.64
CA LYS A 22 1.25 -4.62 -23.30
C LYS A 22 2.54 -4.86 -22.51
N LYS A 23 3.50 -3.93 -22.59
CA LYS A 23 4.78 -4.02 -21.88
C LYS A 23 4.81 -3.05 -20.72
N LEU A 24 5.27 -3.53 -19.57
CA LEU A 24 5.46 -2.74 -18.36
C LEU A 24 6.92 -2.80 -17.91
N ARG A 25 7.45 -1.67 -17.41
CA ARG A 25 8.76 -1.58 -16.76
C ARG A 25 8.67 -0.72 -15.50
N LEU A 26 9.23 -1.25 -14.41
CA LEU A 26 9.51 -0.47 -13.20
C LEU A 26 10.84 0.26 -13.39
N ILE A 27 10.84 1.58 -13.17
CA ILE A 27 11.97 2.47 -13.39
C ILE A 27 12.30 3.25 -12.09
N ASP A 28 13.35 4.08 -12.15
CA ASP A 28 13.81 4.95 -11.06
C ASP A 28 14.17 4.20 -9.75
N TRP A 29 15.30 3.50 -9.83
CA TRP A 29 15.88 2.76 -8.71
C TRP A 29 16.76 3.62 -7.80
N GLY A 30 16.69 4.96 -7.92
CA GLY A 30 17.57 5.88 -7.18
C GLY A 30 17.35 5.87 -5.66
N LEU A 31 16.19 5.42 -5.21
CA LEU A 31 15.86 5.22 -3.79
C LEU A 31 15.90 3.75 -3.37
N ALA A 32 16.20 2.82 -4.27
CA ALA A 32 16.24 1.40 -3.94
C ALA A 32 17.36 1.08 -2.92
N GLU A 33 17.25 -0.03 -2.21
CA GLU A 33 18.24 -0.45 -1.23
C GLU A 33 18.34 -1.96 -1.09
N PHE A 34 19.53 -2.46 -0.73
CA PHE A 34 19.71 -3.84 -0.35
C PHE A 34 19.14 -4.09 1.05
N TYR A 35 18.32 -5.11 1.16
CA TYR A 35 17.81 -5.56 2.44
C TYR A 35 18.83 -6.46 3.15
N HIS A 36 19.17 -6.06 4.36
CA HIS A 36 19.87 -6.83 5.37
C HIS A 36 18.97 -7.02 6.60
N PRO A 37 18.86 -8.25 7.15
CA PRO A 37 18.07 -8.50 8.35
C PRO A 37 18.49 -7.61 9.52
N ALA A 38 17.50 -7.07 10.25
CA ALA A 38 17.67 -6.20 11.42
C ALA A 38 18.43 -4.89 11.16
N GLN A 39 18.66 -4.50 9.91
CA GLN A 39 19.19 -3.19 9.59
C GLN A 39 18.10 -2.12 9.72
N GLU A 40 18.46 -0.99 10.31
CA GLU A 40 17.64 0.22 10.34
C GLU A 40 17.85 1.02 9.04
N TYR A 41 16.76 1.48 8.44
CA TYR A 41 16.78 2.26 7.21
C TYR A 41 16.17 3.65 7.40
N ASN A 42 16.60 4.60 6.58
CA ASN A 42 16.01 5.94 6.54
C ASN A 42 14.53 5.88 6.15
N VAL A 43 13.65 6.49 6.95
CA VAL A 43 12.20 6.56 6.70
C VAL A 43 11.79 7.67 5.71
N ARG A 44 12.71 8.57 5.37
CA ARG A 44 12.51 9.69 4.43
C ARG A 44 12.63 9.24 2.96
N VAL A 45 12.01 8.12 2.63
CA VAL A 45 11.90 7.52 1.28
C VAL A 45 10.44 7.47 0.83
N ALA A 46 10.18 7.14 -0.43
CA ALA A 46 8.86 7.15 -1.05
C ALA A 46 8.18 8.52 -1.13
N SER A 47 7.34 8.67 -2.15
CA SER A 47 6.44 9.82 -2.31
C SER A 47 5.27 9.74 -1.30
N ARG A 48 4.85 10.87 -0.70
CA ARG A 48 3.94 10.95 0.46
C ARG A 48 2.74 9.98 0.40
N TYR A 49 2.01 9.97 -0.71
CA TYR A 49 0.76 9.22 -0.84
C TYR A 49 0.95 7.69 -0.85
N PHE A 50 2.18 7.22 -1.03
CA PHE A 50 2.56 5.81 -1.10
C PHE A 50 3.42 5.39 0.11
N LYS A 51 3.68 6.29 1.07
CA LYS A 51 4.41 5.93 2.29
C LYS A 51 3.61 4.91 3.11
N GLY A 52 4.25 3.80 3.45
CA GLY A 52 3.74 2.82 4.40
C GLY A 52 3.65 3.41 5.82
N PRO A 53 2.74 2.92 6.68
CA PRO A 53 2.63 3.34 8.07
C PRO A 53 3.97 3.32 8.82
N GLU A 54 4.82 2.32 8.57
CA GLU A 54 6.17 2.22 9.13
C GLU A 54 7.02 3.48 8.90
N LEU A 55 6.90 4.14 7.74
CA LEU A 55 7.63 5.38 7.46
C LEU A 55 7.03 6.59 8.17
N LEU A 56 5.72 6.55 8.45
CA LEU A 56 4.96 7.65 9.05
C LEU A 56 5.01 7.63 10.58
N VAL A 57 5.32 6.47 11.17
CA VAL A 57 5.51 6.28 12.62
C VAL A 57 6.98 6.07 13.01
N ASP A 58 7.91 6.35 12.08
CA ASP A 58 9.36 6.25 12.27
C ASP A 58 9.87 4.84 12.68
N TYR A 59 9.24 3.78 12.18
CA TYR A 59 9.73 2.42 12.35
C TYR A 59 10.77 2.08 11.27
N GLN A 60 12.04 1.99 11.68
CA GLN A 60 13.18 1.93 10.75
C GLN A 60 13.58 0.52 10.29
N MET A 61 13.18 -0.52 11.02
CA MET A 61 13.46 -1.93 10.68
C MET A 61 12.42 -2.50 9.70
N TYR A 62 12.14 -1.77 8.62
CA TYR A 62 11.20 -2.20 7.58
C TYR A 62 11.88 -3.07 6.50
N ASP A 63 11.07 -3.68 5.64
CA ASP A 63 11.54 -4.61 4.60
C ASP A 63 10.77 -4.44 3.27
N TYR A 64 10.87 -5.45 2.41
CA TYR A 64 10.21 -5.55 1.09
C TYR A 64 8.71 -5.25 1.11
N SER A 65 8.03 -5.50 2.23
CA SER A 65 6.60 -5.26 2.42
C SER A 65 6.20 -3.78 2.32
N LEU A 66 7.16 -2.84 2.40
CA LEU A 66 6.93 -1.43 2.10
C LEU A 66 6.48 -1.21 0.64
N ASP A 67 7.09 -1.94 -0.30
CA ASP A 67 6.70 -1.87 -1.72
C ASP A 67 5.28 -2.43 -1.93
N MET A 68 4.87 -3.40 -1.10
CA MET A 68 3.55 -4.02 -1.17
C MET A 68 2.44 -3.08 -0.68
N TRP A 69 2.72 -2.26 0.34
CA TRP A 69 1.81 -1.17 0.73
C TRP A 69 1.65 -0.16 -0.41
N SER A 70 2.76 0.26 -1.01
CA SER A 70 2.77 1.23 -2.11
C SER A 70 1.95 0.72 -3.30
N LEU A 71 2.08 -0.58 -3.63
CA LEU A 71 1.26 -1.26 -4.62
C LEU A 71 -0.23 -1.27 -4.23
N GLY A 72 -0.55 -1.52 -2.96
CA GLY A 72 -1.92 -1.42 -2.44
C GLY A 72 -2.53 -0.03 -2.62
N CYS A 73 -1.77 1.04 -2.37
CA CYS A 73 -2.21 2.41 -2.63
C CYS A 73 -2.49 2.65 -4.11
N MET A 74 -1.64 2.15 -5.01
CA MET A 74 -1.87 2.22 -6.46
C MET A 74 -3.14 1.45 -6.87
N LEU A 75 -3.31 0.22 -6.39
CA LEU A 75 -4.48 -0.61 -6.66
C LEU A 75 -5.77 0.09 -6.21
N ALA A 76 -5.79 0.62 -4.98
CA ALA A 76 -6.93 1.38 -4.45
C ALA A 76 -7.26 2.58 -5.34
N SER A 77 -6.26 3.34 -5.77
CA SER A 77 -6.48 4.48 -6.67
C SER A 77 -7.07 4.06 -8.01
N MET A 78 -6.59 2.97 -8.60
CA MET A 78 -7.10 2.45 -9.88
C MET A 78 -8.55 1.97 -9.75
N ILE A 79 -8.84 1.07 -8.81
CA ILE A 79 -10.17 0.42 -8.73
C ILE A 79 -11.25 1.38 -8.21
N PHE A 80 -10.89 2.34 -7.35
CA PHE A 80 -11.84 3.33 -6.84
C PHE A 80 -11.88 4.64 -7.65
N ARG A 81 -11.05 4.78 -8.69
CA ARG A 81 -10.88 6.02 -9.46
C ARG A 81 -10.65 7.25 -8.58
N ARG A 82 -9.76 7.11 -7.60
CA ARG A 82 -9.44 8.14 -6.61
C ARG A 82 -7.93 8.32 -6.49
N GLU A 83 -7.41 9.38 -7.09
CA GLU A 83 -5.98 9.65 -7.14
C GLU A 83 -5.61 10.95 -6.41
N PRO A 84 -4.76 10.90 -5.36
CA PRO A 84 -4.33 9.70 -4.62
C PRO A 84 -5.46 9.14 -3.73
N PHE A 85 -5.39 7.85 -3.38
CA PHE A 85 -6.39 7.24 -2.49
C PHE A 85 -6.34 7.82 -1.08
N PHE A 86 -5.15 7.81 -0.47
CA PHE A 86 -4.85 8.50 0.79
C PHE A 86 -4.21 9.86 0.50
N HIS A 87 -4.99 10.93 0.66
CA HIS A 87 -4.58 12.28 0.30
C HIS A 87 -4.25 13.14 1.54
N GLY A 88 -3.06 12.93 2.13
CA GLY A 88 -2.55 13.74 3.23
C GLY A 88 -1.88 15.03 2.77
N GLN A 89 -2.05 16.12 3.52
CA GLN A 89 -1.40 17.41 3.23
C GLN A 89 0.11 17.40 3.54
N ASP A 90 0.50 16.67 4.58
CA ASP A 90 1.87 16.40 5.00
C ASP A 90 1.98 14.94 5.51
N ASN A 91 3.13 14.55 6.09
CA ASN A 91 3.31 13.18 6.58
C ASN A 91 2.44 12.86 7.81
N TYR A 92 2.12 13.85 8.64
CA TYR A 92 1.26 13.66 9.81
C TYR A 92 -0.20 13.44 9.36
N ASP A 93 -0.73 14.32 8.51
CA ASP A 93 -2.07 14.16 7.94
C ASP A 93 -2.17 12.88 7.08
N GLN A 94 -1.08 12.43 6.44
CA GLN A 94 -1.08 11.17 5.70
C GLN A 94 -1.46 9.97 6.59
N LEU A 95 -0.90 9.87 7.80
CA LEU A 95 -1.28 8.81 8.74
C LEU A 95 -2.73 8.96 9.20
N VAL A 96 -3.20 10.20 9.41
CA VAL A 96 -4.61 10.48 9.74
C VAL A 96 -5.55 10.00 8.62
N ARG A 97 -5.20 10.19 7.34
CA ARG A 97 -6.01 9.68 6.21
C ARG A 97 -6.07 8.15 6.18
N ILE A 98 -4.97 7.48 6.52
CA ILE A 98 -4.93 6.02 6.64
C ILE A 98 -5.82 5.57 7.80
N ALA A 99 -5.67 6.18 8.99
CA ALA A 99 -6.47 5.89 10.18
C ALA A 99 -7.97 6.06 9.98
N LYS A 100 -8.38 7.07 9.20
CA LYS A 100 -9.79 7.28 8.81
C LYS A 100 -10.38 6.19 7.93
N VAL A 101 -9.58 5.26 7.43
CA VAL A 101 -10.02 4.13 6.59
C VAL A 101 -9.77 2.81 7.30
N LEU A 102 -8.54 2.55 7.76
CA LEU A 102 -8.18 1.27 8.39
C LEU A 102 -8.54 1.21 9.88
N GLY A 103 -8.96 2.34 10.46
CA GLY A 103 -9.31 2.45 11.87
C GLY A 103 -8.08 2.68 12.77
N THR A 104 -8.32 3.24 13.95
CA THR A 104 -7.28 3.56 14.94
C THR A 104 -6.96 2.37 15.85
N GLU A 105 -7.89 1.42 16.03
CA GLU A 105 -7.66 0.24 16.86
C GLU A 105 -6.52 -0.64 16.31
N GLU A 106 -6.54 -0.95 15.01
CA GLU A 106 -5.46 -1.71 14.37
C GLU A 106 -4.12 -0.94 14.38
N LEU A 107 -4.15 0.40 14.23
CA LEU A 107 -2.97 1.25 14.33
C LEU A 107 -2.33 1.13 15.71
N TYR A 108 -3.11 1.31 16.78
CA TYR A 108 -2.58 1.19 18.14
C TYR A 108 -2.12 -0.24 18.47
N GLY A 109 -2.79 -1.26 17.92
CA GLY A 109 -2.33 -2.65 17.99
C GLY A 109 -0.95 -2.84 17.36
N TYR A 110 -0.73 -2.25 16.18
CA TYR A 110 0.56 -2.25 15.48
C TYR A 110 1.64 -1.53 16.31
N LEU A 111 1.37 -0.30 16.77
CA LEU A 111 2.32 0.48 17.59
C LEU A 111 2.74 -0.30 18.85
N LYS A 112 1.77 -0.93 19.52
CA LYS A 112 2.02 -1.76 20.71
C LYS A 112 2.86 -3.00 20.39
N LYS A 113 2.56 -3.71 19.29
CA LYS A 113 3.28 -4.93 18.88
C LYS A 113 4.78 -4.66 18.66
N TYR A 114 5.11 -3.51 18.11
CA TYR A 114 6.48 -3.15 17.74
C TYR A 114 7.17 -2.20 18.73
N HIS A 115 6.52 -1.87 19.85
CA HIS A 115 7.03 -0.92 20.85
C HIS A 115 7.42 0.44 20.24
N ILE A 116 6.55 0.97 19.37
CA ILE A 116 6.77 2.25 18.68
C ILE A 116 6.19 3.37 19.52
N ASP A 117 7.05 4.29 19.95
CA ASP A 117 6.64 5.55 20.56
C ASP A 117 6.19 6.52 19.47
N LEU A 118 4.88 6.75 19.40
CA LEU A 118 4.30 7.65 18.42
C LEU A 118 4.57 9.11 18.80
N ASP A 119 4.98 9.92 17.82
CA ASP A 119 5.20 11.36 18.01
C ASP A 119 3.98 12.02 18.72
N PRO A 120 4.18 12.74 19.83
CA PRO A 120 3.10 13.39 20.58
C PRO A 120 2.21 14.31 19.75
N HIS A 121 2.70 14.84 18.62
CA HIS A 121 1.89 15.62 17.68
C HIS A 121 0.64 14.85 17.20
N PHE A 122 0.71 13.52 17.14
CA PHE A 122 -0.43 12.69 16.72
C PHE A 122 -1.58 12.65 17.73
N ASN A 123 -1.33 12.98 19.00
CA ASN A 123 -2.35 12.95 20.06
C ASN A 123 -3.56 13.83 19.74
N ASP A 124 -3.33 14.96 19.07
CA ASP A 124 -4.38 15.94 18.77
C ASP A 124 -5.06 15.70 17.40
N ILE A 125 -4.45 14.90 16.51
CA ILE A 125 -4.89 14.82 15.10
C ILE A 125 -5.41 13.43 14.67
N LEU A 126 -5.02 12.34 15.33
CA LEU A 126 -5.47 10.98 14.95
C LEU A 126 -6.94 10.73 15.30
N GLY A 127 -7.39 11.21 16.46
CA GLY A 127 -8.73 10.94 16.98
C GLY A 127 -9.02 9.44 17.13
N GLN A 128 -10.30 9.06 17.07
CA GLN A 128 -10.76 7.68 17.08
C GLN A 128 -11.58 7.38 15.83
N HIS A 129 -11.22 6.31 15.12
CA HIS A 129 -11.87 5.92 13.86
C HIS A 129 -12.11 4.41 13.83
N SER A 130 -13.31 4.01 13.39
CA SER A 130 -13.60 2.61 13.07
C SER A 130 -13.08 2.26 11.67
N ARG A 131 -12.71 0.99 11.48
CA ARG A 131 -12.34 0.47 10.15
C ARG A 131 -13.55 0.62 9.22
N LYS A 132 -13.31 1.20 8.05
CA LYS A 132 -14.31 1.34 6.99
C LYS A 132 -14.31 0.10 6.12
N ARG A 133 -15.52 -0.33 5.75
CA ARG A 133 -15.75 -1.30 4.70
C ARG A 133 -15.32 -0.74 3.35
N TRP A 134 -14.63 -1.54 2.53
CA TRP A 134 -14.17 -1.12 1.21
C TRP A 134 -15.33 -0.78 0.27
N GLU A 135 -16.48 -1.39 0.48
CA GLU A 135 -17.72 -1.14 -0.27
C GLU A 135 -18.20 0.32 -0.15
N ASN A 136 -17.80 1.03 0.92
CA ASN A 136 -18.13 2.44 1.11
C ASN A 136 -17.47 3.37 0.07
N PHE A 137 -16.45 2.88 -0.66
CA PHE A 137 -15.76 3.65 -1.71
C PHE A 137 -16.31 3.33 -3.12
N ILE A 138 -17.30 2.44 -3.23
CA ILE A 138 -17.89 2.05 -4.52
C ILE A 138 -19.02 3.03 -4.90
N HIS A 139 -18.96 3.56 -6.11
CA HIS A 139 -20.01 4.39 -6.72
C HIS A 139 -20.22 4.00 -8.19
N SER A 140 -21.18 4.64 -8.87
CA SER A 140 -21.60 4.30 -10.24
C SER A 140 -20.43 4.26 -11.23
N GLU A 141 -19.48 5.19 -11.11
CA GLU A 141 -18.37 5.34 -12.06
C GLU A 141 -17.22 4.35 -11.86
N ASN A 142 -17.11 3.70 -10.70
CA ASN A 142 -16.01 2.76 -10.40
C ASN A 142 -16.47 1.32 -10.18
N ARG A 143 -17.78 1.08 -10.02
CA ARG A 143 -18.35 -0.25 -9.75
C ARG A 143 -17.89 -1.34 -10.71
N HIS A 144 -17.69 -1.00 -11.99
CA HIS A 144 -17.24 -1.94 -13.02
C HIS A 144 -15.78 -2.39 -12.87
N LEU A 145 -14.99 -1.74 -12.00
CA LEU A 145 -13.59 -2.06 -11.72
C LEU A 145 -13.42 -2.84 -10.41
N VAL A 146 -14.47 -2.97 -9.62
CA VAL A 146 -14.42 -3.54 -8.26
C VAL A 146 -15.12 -4.89 -8.24
N SER A 147 -14.38 -5.95 -7.91
CA SER A 147 -14.90 -7.29 -7.62
C SER A 147 -14.59 -7.69 -6.18
N PRO A 148 -15.27 -8.71 -5.62
CA PRO A 148 -14.91 -9.25 -4.30
C PRO A 148 -13.42 -9.64 -4.19
N GLU A 149 -12.85 -10.24 -5.23
CA GLU A 149 -11.44 -10.63 -5.29
C GLU A 149 -10.51 -9.42 -5.30
N ALA A 150 -10.92 -8.32 -5.95
CA ALA A 150 -10.16 -7.06 -5.95
C ALA A 150 -10.09 -6.46 -4.55
N LEU A 151 -11.22 -6.47 -3.83
CA LEU A 151 -11.31 -5.97 -2.46
C LEU A 151 -10.52 -6.85 -1.49
N ASP A 152 -10.58 -8.17 -1.65
CA ASP A 152 -9.83 -9.13 -0.84
C ASP A 152 -8.31 -9.00 -1.04
N LEU A 153 -7.86 -8.84 -2.30
CA LEU A 153 -6.44 -8.55 -2.59
C LEU A 153 -6.02 -7.23 -1.93
N LEU A 154 -6.81 -6.18 -2.10
CA LEU A 154 -6.51 -4.87 -1.53
C LEU A 154 -6.44 -4.90 -0.01
N ASP A 155 -7.37 -5.60 0.64
CA ASP A 155 -7.41 -5.75 2.10
C ASP A 155 -6.15 -6.42 2.64
N LYS A 156 -5.62 -7.42 1.92
CA LYS A 156 -4.40 -8.14 2.28
C LYS A 156 -3.11 -7.38 1.94
N LEU A 157 -3.17 -6.31 1.14
CA LEU A 157 -2.04 -5.40 0.88
C LEU A 157 -2.00 -4.23 1.87
N LEU A 158 -3.15 -3.63 2.16
CA LEU A 158 -3.26 -2.45 3.03
C LEU A 158 -3.45 -2.82 4.50
N ARG A 159 -2.38 -3.35 5.11
CA ARG A 159 -2.27 -3.62 6.55
C ARG A 159 -1.24 -2.70 7.21
N TYR A 160 -1.54 -2.24 8.44
CA TYR A 160 -0.55 -1.51 9.24
C TYR A 160 0.68 -2.35 9.51
N ASP A 161 0.45 -3.53 10.06
CA ASP A 161 1.47 -4.52 10.32
C ASP A 161 2.06 -5.02 9.00
N HIS A 162 3.28 -4.58 8.73
CA HIS A 162 4.00 -4.86 7.50
C HIS A 162 4.25 -6.37 7.30
N GLN A 163 4.28 -7.17 8.38
CA GLN A 163 4.39 -8.63 8.32
C GLN A 163 3.08 -9.34 7.95
N GLN A 164 1.93 -8.65 8.00
CA GLN A 164 0.64 -9.22 7.61
C GLN A 164 0.30 -8.98 6.14
N ARG A 165 1.14 -8.20 5.42
CA ARG A 165 0.94 -7.92 4.00
C ARG A 165 1.35 -9.14 3.19
N LEU A 166 0.63 -9.40 2.10
CA LEU A 166 1.09 -10.40 1.12
C LEU A 166 2.48 -10.04 0.61
N THR A 167 3.33 -11.05 0.48
CA THR A 167 4.54 -10.94 -0.35
C THR A 167 4.15 -10.77 -1.82
N ALA A 168 5.09 -10.29 -2.64
CA ALA A 168 4.87 -10.18 -4.08
C ALA A 168 4.47 -11.52 -4.72
N LYS A 169 5.05 -12.64 -4.24
CA LYS A 169 4.73 -13.97 -4.76
C LYS A 169 3.31 -14.41 -4.39
N GLU A 170 2.93 -14.27 -3.12
CA GLU A 170 1.57 -14.61 -2.67
C GLU A 170 0.51 -13.72 -3.34
N ALA A 171 0.82 -12.44 -3.57
CA ALA A 171 -0.05 -11.54 -4.32
C ALA A 171 -0.26 -12.01 -5.76
N MET A 172 0.79 -12.50 -6.44
CA MET A 172 0.66 -13.06 -7.80
C MET A 172 -0.19 -14.34 -7.85
N GLU A 173 -0.24 -15.10 -6.75
CA GLU A 173 -1.03 -16.32 -6.61
C GLU A 173 -2.48 -16.05 -6.16
N HIS A 174 -2.86 -14.79 -5.97
CA HIS A 174 -4.18 -14.40 -5.50
C HIS A 174 -5.29 -14.69 -6.54
N PRO A 175 -6.50 -15.13 -6.15
CA PRO A 175 -7.62 -15.38 -7.06
C PRO A 175 -8.00 -14.21 -7.98
N TYR A 176 -7.66 -12.97 -7.61
CA TYR A 176 -7.85 -11.78 -8.45
C TYR A 176 -7.10 -11.87 -9.79
N PHE A 177 -5.98 -12.59 -9.83
CA PHE A 177 -5.17 -12.81 -11.03
C PHE A 177 -5.41 -14.17 -11.69
N CYS A 178 -6.26 -15.03 -11.11
CA CYS A 178 -6.68 -16.27 -11.74
C CYS A 178 -7.71 -15.93 -12.83
N GLU A 179 -7.47 -16.38 -14.06
CA GLU A 179 -8.48 -16.26 -15.11
C GLU A 179 -9.76 -16.98 -14.68
N SER A 180 -10.89 -16.30 -14.81
CA SER A 180 -12.18 -17.00 -14.76
C SER A 180 -12.19 -18.03 -15.90
N PRO A 181 -12.60 -19.28 -15.68
CA PRO A 181 -12.78 -20.23 -16.77
C PRO A 181 -13.90 -19.71 -17.67
N GLY A 182 -13.54 -19.00 -18.75
CA GLY A 182 -14.50 -18.44 -19.70
C GLY A 182 -14.05 -17.20 -20.48
N THR A 183 -12.97 -16.51 -20.10
CA THR A 183 -12.50 -15.35 -20.87
C THR A 183 -11.60 -15.79 -22.03
N VAL A 184 -12.22 -16.28 -23.10
CA VAL A 184 -11.57 -16.33 -24.41
C VAL A 184 -11.30 -14.88 -24.81
N PHE A 185 -10.04 -14.45 -24.76
CA PHE A 185 -9.61 -13.27 -25.50
C PHE A 185 -9.85 -13.57 -26.97
N ARG A 186 -10.95 -13.06 -27.54
CA ARG A 186 -11.10 -13.02 -28.99
C ARG A 186 -10.01 -12.09 -29.53
N GLU A 187 -9.26 -12.63 -30.48
CA GLU A 187 -8.20 -11.97 -31.25
C GLU A 187 -8.62 -10.61 -31.83
#